data_AF-A0AAJ2YSU8-F1
#
_entry.id   AF-A0AAJ2YSU8-F1
#
_cell.length_a   1.000
_cell.length_b   1.000
_cell.length_c   1.000
_cell.angle_alpha   90.00
_cell.angle_beta   90.00
_cell.angle_gamma   90.00
#
_symmetry.space_group_name_H-M   'P 1'
#
loop_
_entity.id
_entity.type
_entity.pdbx_description
1 polymer ?
#
loop_
_entity_poly.entity_id
_entity_poly.type
_entity_poly.pdbx_seq_one_letter_code
_entity_poly.pdbx_strand_id
1 'polypeptide(L)'
;MNDEQRYQQGLKVRTEVLGEKHVGRSLENLNDFNQDFQNFISRFAWGEVWSRDGLPRHTRSLVTIAILLALGREDELRMHLRACFNNGVTKDELKELILHSSLYAGLPAANAAMHLAEDVFKEIGIEVQPVSAQPQD
;
A
#
# COMPACT_ATOMS: atom_id res chain seq x y z
N MET A 1 -7.78 18.96 -17.15
CA MET A 1 -6.36 18.61 -17.02
C MET A 1 -5.92 17.88 -18.28
N ASN A 2 -4.80 18.25 -18.90
CA ASN A 2 -4.24 17.51 -20.04
C ASN A 2 -3.37 16.33 -19.55
N ASP A 3 -2.85 15.51 -20.46
CA ASP A 3 -2.12 14.29 -20.10
C ASP A 3 -0.80 14.54 -19.36
N GLU A 4 -0.08 15.61 -19.73
CA GLU A 4 1.15 16.00 -19.03
C GLU A 4 0.84 16.44 -17.60
N GLN A 5 -0.15 17.31 -17.41
CA GLN A 5 -0.59 17.75 -16.08
C GLN A 5 -1.06 16.57 -15.23
N ARG A 6 -1.80 15.62 -15.82
CA ARG A 6 -2.21 14.36 -15.16
C ARG A 6 -1.01 13.56 -14.69
N TYR A 7 0.01 13.45 -15.54
CA TYR A 7 1.21 12.70 -15.23
C TYR A 7 1.97 13.34 -14.07
N GLN A 8 2.16 14.66 -14.09
CA GLN A 8 2.83 15.39 -13.01
C GLN A 8 2.06 15.30 -11.68
N GLN A 9 0.74 15.47 -11.72
CA GLN A 9 -0.11 15.25 -10.54
C GLN A 9 0.01 13.82 -10.04
N GLY A 10 0.00 12.85 -10.95
CA GLY A 10 0.15 11.44 -10.63
C GLY A 10 1.49 11.11 -9.97
N LEU A 11 2.60 11.63 -10.49
CA LEU A 11 3.91 11.46 -9.86
C LEU A 11 3.94 12.05 -8.45
N LYS A 12 3.36 13.24 -8.24
CA LYS A 12 3.25 13.84 -6.91
C LYS A 12 2.48 12.94 -5.94
N VAL A 13 1.27 12.52 -6.30
CA VAL A 13 0.43 11.67 -5.44
C VAL A 13 1.09 10.30 -5.21
N ARG A 14 1.65 9.69 -6.26
CA ARG A 14 2.37 8.41 -6.16
C ARG A 14 3.53 8.50 -5.18
N THR A 15 4.31 9.58 -5.20
CA THR A 15 5.42 9.81 -4.28
C THR A 15 4.95 10.03 -2.85
N GLU A 16 3.89 10.82 -2.65
CA GLU A 16 3.31 11.03 -1.32
C GLU A 16 2.77 9.72 -0.72
N VAL A 17 2.20 8.83 -1.53
CA VAL A 17 1.67 7.55 -1.06
C VAL A 17 2.78 6.49 -0.90
N LEU A 18 3.52 6.19 -1.97
CA LEU A 18 4.48 5.07 -2.00
C LEU A 18 5.87 5.43 -1.45
N GLY A 19 6.15 6.72 -1.25
CA GLY A 19 7.44 7.22 -0.79
C GLY A 19 8.45 7.45 -1.91
N GLU A 20 9.28 8.47 -1.71
CA GLU A 20 10.28 8.95 -2.69
C GLU A 20 11.25 7.86 -3.13
N LYS A 21 11.78 7.06 -2.20
CA LYS A 21 12.73 5.98 -2.52
C LYS A 21 12.14 4.93 -3.47
N HIS A 22 10.86 4.59 -3.31
CA HIS A 22 10.20 3.60 -4.17
C HIS A 22 9.94 4.17 -5.57
N VAL A 23 9.41 5.39 -5.64
CA VAL A 23 9.11 6.05 -6.92
C VAL A 23 10.39 6.39 -7.68
N GLY A 24 11.42 6.90 -7.01
CA GLY A 24 12.74 7.15 -7.60
C GLY A 24 13.32 5.91 -8.28
N ARG A 25 13.36 4.77 -7.55
CA ARG A 25 13.78 3.48 -8.12
C ARG A 25 12.95 3.06 -9.33
N SER A 26 11.64 3.31 -9.31
CA SER A 26 10.75 2.97 -10.44
C SER A 26 11.07 3.80 -11.68
N LEU A 27 11.42 5.08 -11.50
CA LEU A 27 11.80 6.00 -12.58
C LEU A 27 13.21 5.70 -13.13
N GLU A 28 14.16 5.35 -12.26
CA GLU A 28 15.53 4.96 -12.66
C GLU A 28 15.54 3.67 -13.49
N ASN A 29 14.61 2.75 -13.24
CA ASN A 29 14.49 1.48 -13.94
C ASN A 29 13.55 1.51 -15.16
N LEU A 30 13.19 2.71 -15.64
CA LEU A 30 12.41 2.82 -16.86
C LEU A 30 13.20 2.32 -18.07
N ASN A 31 12.52 1.61 -18.95
CA ASN A 31 13.06 1.12 -20.21
C ASN A 31 11.97 1.12 -21.30
N ASP A 32 12.39 0.81 -22.52
CA ASP A 32 11.52 0.73 -23.70
C ASP A 32 10.32 -0.22 -23.50
N PHE A 33 10.49 -1.28 -22.71
CA PHE A 33 9.42 -2.24 -22.43
C PHE A 33 8.38 -1.75 -21.41
N ASN A 34 8.80 -1.02 -20.36
CA ASN A 34 7.93 -0.69 -19.23
C ASN A 34 7.46 0.77 -19.18
N GLN A 35 8.07 1.68 -19.95
CA GLN A 35 7.85 3.12 -19.81
C GLN A 35 6.39 3.53 -20.06
N ASP A 36 5.75 2.95 -21.06
CA ASP A 36 4.38 3.31 -21.44
C ASP A 36 3.39 2.84 -20.36
N PHE A 37 3.65 1.67 -19.76
CA PHE A 37 2.86 1.17 -18.66
C PHE A 37 3.06 2.03 -17.39
N GLN A 38 4.30 2.41 -17.07
CA GLN A 38 4.58 3.30 -15.94
C GLN A 38 3.96 4.70 -16.12
N ASN A 39 3.96 5.22 -17.35
CA ASN A 39 3.26 6.45 -17.69
C ASN A 39 1.74 6.31 -17.50
N PHE A 40 1.16 5.23 -18.02
CA PHE A 40 -0.26 4.92 -17.89
C PHE A 40 -0.69 4.84 -16.42
N ILE A 41 -0.02 4.04 -15.59
CA ILE A 41 -0.40 3.92 -14.17
C ILE A 41 -0.21 5.25 -13.42
N SER A 42 0.83 6.03 -13.76
CA SER A 42 1.07 7.33 -13.14
C SER A 42 -0.09 8.29 -13.44
N ARG A 43 -0.56 8.35 -14.68
CA ARG A 43 -1.71 9.21 -15.04
C ARG A 43 -3.03 8.72 -14.44
N PHE A 44 -3.35 7.44 -14.56
CA PHE A 44 -4.70 6.95 -14.27
C PHE A 44 -4.88 6.50 -12.82
N ALA A 45 -3.97 5.71 -12.27
CA ALA A 45 -4.10 5.32 -10.87
C ALA A 45 -3.88 6.53 -9.96
N TRP A 46 -2.76 7.24 -10.17
CA TRP A 46 -2.32 8.28 -9.26
C TRP A 46 -2.83 9.68 -9.61
N GLY A 47 -2.82 10.02 -10.90
CA GLY A 47 -3.26 11.33 -11.40
C GLY A 47 -4.77 11.50 -11.44
N GLU A 48 -5.53 10.42 -11.55
CA GLU A 48 -7.00 10.44 -11.65
C GLU A 48 -7.70 9.79 -10.44
N VAL A 49 -7.42 8.54 -10.08
CA VAL A 49 -8.25 7.85 -9.06
C VAL A 49 -7.84 8.20 -7.63
N TRP A 50 -6.55 8.11 -7.30
CA TRP A 50 -6.02 8.39 -5.96
C TRP A 50 -5.99 9.88 -5.62
N SER A 51 -6.03 10.74 -6.63
CA SER A 51 -6.03 12.20 -6.47
C SER A 51 -7.42 12.80 -6.26
N ARG A 52 -8.48 12.04 -6.52
CA ARG A 52 -9.87 12.51 -6.39
C ARG A 52 -10.30 12.71 -4.95
N ASP A 53 -11.05 13.78 -4.77
CA ASP A 53 -11.85 14.01 -3.57
C ASP A 53 -12.91 12.91 -3.38
N GLY A 54 -13.44 12.83 -2.16
CA GLY A 54 -14.53 11.92 -1.79
C GLY A 54 -14.12 10.83 -0.80
N LEU A 55 -13.01 10.13 -1.05
CA LEU A 55 -12.41 9.19 -0.08
C LEU A 55 -11.01 9.63 0.31
N PRO A 56 -10.73 9.81 1.62
CA PRO A 56 -9.38 10.09 2.11
C PRO A 56 -8.39 9.00 1.71
N ARG A 57 -7.11 9.38 1.55
CA ARG A 57 -6.04 8.44 1.19
C ARG A 57 -5.88 7.31 2.21
N HIS A 58 -6.06 7.61 3.50
CA HIS A 58 -6.13 6.61 4.58
C HIS A 58 -7.12 5.48 4.24
N THR A 59 -8.37 5.84 3.95
CA THR A 59 -9.43 4.88 3.61
C THR A 59 -9.13 4.15 2.31
N ARG A 60 -8.59 4.83 1.29
CA ARG A 60 -8.18 4.18 0.03
C ARG A 60 -7.10 3.14 0.26
N SER A 61 -6.10 3.42 1.11
CA SER A 61 -5.08 2.44 1.50
C SER A 61 -5.69 1.20 2.14
N LEU A 62 -6.59 1.36 3.11
CA LEU A 62 -7.27 0.22 3.74
C LEU A 62 -8.03 -0.62 2.71
N VAL A 63 -8.85 0.01 1.87
CA VAL A 63 -9.62 -0.70 0.83
C VAL A 63 -8.71 -1.42 -0.16
N THR A 64 -7.63 -0.77 -0.63
CA THR A 64 -6.67 -1.40 -1.54
C THR A 64 -6.00 -2.62 -0.90
N ILE A 65 -5.57 -2.52 0.37
CA ILE A 65 -4.97 -3.64 1.09
C ILE A 65 -5.95 -4.82 1.23
N ALA A 66 -7.21 -4.55 1.61
CA ALA A 66 -8.23 -5.60 1.71
C ALA A 66 -8.47 -6.31 0.37
N ILE A 67 -8.52 -5.56 -0.74
CA ILE A 67 -8.67 -6.13 -2.08
C ILE A 67 -7.45 -6.97 -2.47
N LEU A 68 -6.23 -6.46 -2.26
CA LEU A 68 -5.00 -7.19 -2.63
C LEU A 68 -4.82 -8.46 -1.78
N LEU A 69 -5.18 -8.40 -0.50
CA LEU A 69 -5.26 -9.56 0.39
C LEU A 69 -6.25 -10.59 -0.16
N ALA A 70 -7.48 -10.17 -0.46
CA ALA A 70 -8.51 -11.09 -0.96
C ALA A 70 -8.15 -11.71 -2.32
N LEU A 71 -7.39 -10.99 -3.16
CA LEU A 71 -6.91 -11.48 -4.46
C LEU A 71 -5.61 -12.30 -4.38
N GLY A 72 -4.97 -12.41 -3.21
CA GLY A 72 -3.68 -13.09 -3.05
C GLY A 72 -2.56 -12.46 -3.89
N ARG A 73 -2.50 -11.13 -3.97
CA ARG A 73 -1.50 -10.39 -4.74
C ARG A 73 -0.37 -9.90 -3.84
N GLU A 74 0.48 -10.83 -3.42
CA GLU A 74 1.47 -10.61 -2.35
C GLU A 74 2.48 -9.49 -2.64
N ASP A 75 3.01 -9.37 -3.85
CA ASP A 75 4.01 -8.33 -4.16
C ASP A 75 3.42 -6.92 -4.08
N GLU A 76 2.23 -6.72 -4.63
CA GLU A 76 1.48 -5.47 -4.54
C GLU A 76 1.04 -5.20 -3.09
N LEU A 77 0.58 -6.24 -2.39
CA LEU A 77 0.18 -6.15 -0.99
C LEU A 77 1.37 -5.70 -0.11
N ARG A 78 2.57 -6.28 -0.31
CA ARG A 78 3.80 -5.90 0.41
C ARG A 78 4.11 -4.41 0.23
N MET A 79 3.99 -3.91 -1.00
CA MET A 79 4.19 -2.50 -1.29
C MET A 79 3.17 -1.62 -0.55
N HIS A 80 1.89 -1.97 -0.60
CA HIS A 80 0.83 -1.20 0.04
C HIS A 80 0.84 -1.27 1.57
N LEU A 81 1.23 -2.40 2.16
CA LEU A 81 1.45 -2.54 3.61
C LEU A 81 2.57 -1.64 4.12
N ARG A 82 3.60 -1.37 3.30
CA ARG A 82 4.64 -0.40 3.64
C ARG A 82 4.15 1.03 3.49
N ALA A 83 3.50 1.31 2.37
CA ALA A 83 3.12 2.66 1.96
C ALA A 83 1.96 3.24 2.79
N CYS A 84 1.09 2.41 3.37
CA CYS A 84 -0.11 2.88 4.06
C CYS A 84 0.18 3.78 5.27
N PHE A 85 1.34 3.64 5.92
CA PHE A 85 1.76 4.51 7.01
C PHE A 85 1.96 5.97 6.57
N ASN A 86 2.37 6.21 5.32
CA ASN A 86 2.45 7.57 4.77
C ASN A 86 1.07 8.23 4.65
N ASN A 87 0.01 7.42 4.58
CA ASN A 87 -1.38 7.87 4.57
C ASN A 87 -2.03 7.86 5.97
N GLY A 88 -1.25 7.65 7.03
CA GLY A 88 -1.71 7.68 8.41
C GLY A 88 -2.41 6.41 8.89
N VAL A 89 -2.36 5.30 8.12
CA VAL A 89 -2.88 4.02 8.58
C VAL A 89 -2.02 3.51 9.73
N THR A 90 -2.65 3.06 10.80
CA THR A 90 -1.98 2.53 12.00
C THR A 90 -1.80 1.01 11.95
N LYS A 91 -0.88 0.49 12.76
CA LYS A 91 -0.68 -0.96 12.93
C LYS A 91 -1.97 -1.64 13.43
N ASP A 92 -2.71 -1.00 14.32
CA ASP A 92 -3.96 -1.55 14.86
C ASP A 92 -5.06 -1.59 13.80
N GLU A 93 -5.18 -0.57 12.94
CA GLU A 93 -6.13 -0.60 11.83
C GLU A 93 -5.80 -1.71 10.82
N LEU A 94 -4.53 -1.96 10.52
CA LEU A 94 -4.12 -3.09 9.68
C LEU A 94 -4.51 -4.44 10.31
N LYS A 95 -4.29 -4.60 11.62
CA LYS A 95 -4.69 -5.80 12.36
C LYS A 95 -6.19 -6.04 12.24
N GLU A 96 -7.01 -5.02 12.53
CA GLU A 96 -8.48 -5.12 12.43
C GLU A 96 -8.94 -5.41 10.98
N LEU A 97 -8.29 -4.80 9.99
CA LEU A 97 -8.60 -5.02 8.58
C LEU A 97 -8.33 -6.47 8.15
N ILE A 98 -7.19 -7.04 8.54
CA ILE A 98 -6.83 -8.42 8.21
C ILE A 98 -7.76 -9.40 8.93
N LEU A 99 -8.07 -9.15 10.21
CA LEU A 99 -9.03 -9.93 10.98
C LEU A 99 -10.42 -9.94 10.32
N HIS A 100 -10.93 -8.76 9.95
CA HIS A 100 -12.23 -8.66 9.30
C HIS A 100 -12.23 -9.34 7.93
N SER A 101 -11.16 -9.15 7.16
CA SER A 101 -11.00 -9.76 5.83
C SER A 101 -10.93 -11.29 5.90
N SER A 102 -10.45 -11.87 7.00
CA SER A 102 -10.39 -13.33 7.20
C SER A 102 -11.76 -14.02 7.11
N LEU A 103 -12.85 -13.32 7.44
CA LEU A 103 -14.21 -13.84 7.38
C LEU A 103 -14.73 -13.98 5.95
N TYR A 104 -14.25 -13.13 5.03
CA TYR A 104 -14.77 -13.03 3.67
C TYR A 104 -13.80 -13.56 2.61
N ALA A 105 -12.49 -13.39 2.83
CA ALA A 105 -11.42 -13.87 1.97
C ALA A 105 -10.85 -15.23 2.43
N GLY A 106 -11.23 -15.70 3.62
CA GLY A 106 -10.79 -16.95 4.21
C GLY A 106 -9.47 -16.83 5.00
N LEU A 107 -9.31 -17.73 5.97
CA LEU A 107 -8.14 -17.79 6.84
C LEU A 107 -6.80 -17.94 6.10
N PRO A 108 -6.67 -18.72 5.00
CA PRO A 108 -5.38 -18.85 4.31
C PRO A 108 -4.84 -17.52 3.75
N ALA A 109 -5.70 -16.71 3.13
CA ALA A 109 -5.31 -15.40 2.60
C ALA A 109 -4.95 -14.42 3.73
N ALA A 110 -5.71 -14.45 4.83
CA ALA A 110 -5.42 -13.63 6.00
C ALA A 110 -4.10 -14.03 6.69
N ASN A 111 -3.79 -15.34 6.79
CA ASN A 111 -2.51 -15.81 7.35
C ASN A 111 -1.33 -15.33 6.51
N ALA A 112 -1.40 -15.45 5.18
CA ALA A 112 -0.37 -14.93 4.28
C ALA A 112 -0.17 -13.42 4.47
N ALA A 113 -1.27 -12.65 4.58
CA ALA A 113 -1.20 -11.21 4.81
C ALA A 113 -0.64 -10.83 6.19
N MET A 114 -0.97 -11.57 7.26
CA MET A 114 -0.40 -11.35 8.59
C MET A 114 1.12 -11.54 8.58
N HIS A 115 1.61 -12.66 8.04
CA HIS A 115 3.05 -12.90 7.94
C HIS A 115 3.75 -11.84 7.11
N LEU A 116 3.15 -11.45 5.99
CA LEU A 116 3.68 -10.41 5.13
C LEU A 116 3.74 -9.05 5.84
N ALA A 117 2.73 -8.71 6.63
CA ALA A 117 2.71 -7.48 7.43
C ALA A 117 3.83 -7.48 8.47
N GLU A 118 4.04 -8.58 9.21
CA GLU A 118 5.13 -8.70 10.16
C GLU A 118 6.51 -8.55 9.51
N ASP A 119 6.72 -9.14 8.34
CA ASP A 119 7.97 -8.99 7.59
C ASP A 119 8.19 -7.54 7.15
N VAL A 120 7.15 -6.87 6.64
CA VAL A 120 7.22 -5.44 6.32
C VAL A 120 7.54 -4.61 7.56
N PHE A 121 6.93 -4.89 8.71
CA PHE A 121 7.19 -4.18 9.95
C PHE A 121 8.65 -4.29 10.38
N LYS A 122 9.25 -5.48 10.31
CA LYS A 122 10.69 -5.67 10.57
C LYS A 122 11.55 -4.82 9.63
N GLU A 123 11.22 -4.80 8.34
CA GLU A 123 11.98 -4.05 7.33
C GLU A 123 11.91 -2.53 7.50
N ILE A 124 10.81 -2.00 8.06
CA ILE A 124 10.64 -0.55 8.30
C ILE A 124 10.80 -0.13 9.76
N GLY A 125 11.20 -1.05 10.64
CA GLY A 125 11.45 -0.76 12.05
C GLY A 125 10.19 -0.48 12.88
N ILE A 126 9.03 -1.02 12.49
CA ILE A 126 7.84 -1.02 13.34
C ILE A 126 7.97 -2.13 14.38
N GLU A 127 7.98 -1.76 15.65
CA GLU A 127 8.08 -2.72 16.74
C GLU A 127 6.80 -3.54 16.90
N VAL A 128 6.99 -4.85 16.96
CA VAL A 128 5.99 -5.85 17.35
C VAL A 128 6.52 -6.54 18.59
N GLN A 129 5.94 -6.23 19.75
CA GLN A 129 6.37 -6.81 21.01
C GLN A 129 5.75 -8.19 21.21
N PRO A 130 6.51 -9.18 21.71
CA PRO A 130 5.93 -10.45 22.11
C PRO A 130 4.97 -10.24 23.29
N VAL A 131 3.84 -10.97 23.29
CA VAL A 131 2.83 -10.88 24.36
C VAL A 131 3.44 -11.16 25.74
N SER A 132 4.44 -12.04 25.83
CA SER A 132 5.16 -12.35 27.07
C SER A 132 6.00 -11.20 27.64
N ALA A 133 6.24 -10.13 26.88
CA ALA A 133 6.96 -8.94 27.33
C ALA A 133 6.02 -7.80 27.76
N GLN A 134 4.71 -7.95 27.62
CA GLN A 134 3.75 -7.00 28.17
C GLN A 134 3.58 -7.26 29.68
N PRO A 135 3.50 -6.20 30.52
CA PRO A 135 3.17 -6.38 31.94
C PRO A 135 1.88 -7.19 32.07
N GLN A 136 1.91 -8.22 32.90
CA GLN A 136 0.68 -8.90 33.29
C GLN A 136 -0.10 -7.93 34.18
N ASP A 137 -1.27 -7.48 33.70
CA ASP A 137 -2.27 -6.78 34.52
C ASP A 137 -2.85 -7.70 35.60
#